data_AF-A0A6J6X5T5-F1
#
_entry.id   AF-A0A6J6X5T5-F1
#
_cell.length_a   1.000
_cell.length_b   1.000
_cell.length_c   1.000
_cell.angle_alpha   90.00
_cell.angle_beta   90.00
_cell.angle_gamma   90.00
#
_symmetry.space_group_name_H-M   'P 1'
#
loop_
_entity.id
_entity.type
_entity.pdbx_description
1 polymer ?
#
loop_
_entity_poly.entity_id
_entity_poly.type
_entity_poly.pdbx_seq_one_letter_code
_entity_poly.pdbx_strand_id
1 'polypeptide(L)'
;MQTLISYTSDSQGYLQWLERGKPDDVPSDVPFRLPAGTRNGDRYLLYVGGVDQAYVGWGTVLSDWTVGRSGGWKGEEYVLDHTRMFRTPVRAARVLELTGLKAPRSMKVVDPATADVLWSAVRSKQGDGIKSAMEGIRTESRSINRNASLRAAAIARSQGMCECCGTNYSKVAGGLGRRCLVVHHKKQLKDSDQPVETKLDELAVVCANCHMMIHADPNKAMKVGRLRQRMRGRE
;
A
#
# COMPACT_ATOMS: atom_id res chain seq x y z
N MET A 1 -27.97 12.20 -5.87
CA MET A 1 -26.51 12.08 -5.78
C MET A 1 -25.99 11.67 -7.14
N GLN A 2 -25.31 12.57 -7.84
CA GLN A 2 -24.73 12.30 -9.17
C GLN A 2 -23.28 11.84 -9.05
N THR A 3 -22.78 11.21 -10.11
CA THR A 3 -21.35 10.90 -10.25
C THR A 3 -20.73 11.95 -11.17
N LEU A 4 -19.64 12.55 -10.72
CA LEU A 4 -18.91 13.61 -11.40
C LEU A 4 -17.52 13.10 -11.81
N ILE A 5 -17.01 13.61 -12.91
CA ILE A 5 -15.58 13.56 -13.22
C ILE A 5 -15.04 14.96 -12.94
N SER A 6 -14.18 15.04 -11.92
CA SER A 6 -13.40 16.22 -11.62
C SER A 6 -12.09 16.13 -12.39
N TYR A 7 -11.77 17.13 -13.19
CA TYR A 7 -10.73 17.04 -14.21
C TYR A 7 -9.62 18.07 -13.97
N THR A 8 -8.38 17.65 -14.20
CA THR A 8 -7.26 18.53 -14.43
C THR A 8 -6.41 18.04 -15.59
N SER A 9 -5.85 18.96 -16.38
CA SER A 9 -4.80 18.66 -17.36
C SER A 9 -3.41 19.04 -16.84
N ASP A 10 -3.33 19.66 -15.66
CA ASP A 10 -2.09 20.12 -15.06
C ASP A 10 -1.53 19.04 -14.13
N SER A 11 -0.77 18.11 -14.72
CA SER A 11 -0.07 17.05 -14.00
C SER A 11 0.89 17.61 -12.94
N GLN A 12 1.56 18.73 -13.23
CA GLN A 12 2.56 19.31 -12.35
C GLN A 12 1.90 19.97 -11.14
N GLY A 13 0.81 20.71 -11.34
CA GLY A 13 -0.01 21.26 -10.26
C GLY A 13 -0.61 20.18 -9.37
N TYR A 14 -1.09 19.08 -9.96
CA TYR A 14 -1.53 17.91 -9.20
C TYR A 14 -0.43 17.29 -8.32
N LEU A 15 0.77 17.09 -8.85
CA LEU A 15 1.89 16.54 -8.08
C LEU A 15 2.32 17.47 -6.94
N GLN A 16 2.43 18.77 -7.20
CA GLN A 16 2.76 19.76 -6.17
C GLN A 16 1.71 19.79 -5.06
N TRP A 17 0.43 19.69 -5.41
CA TRP A 17 -0.66 19.63 -4.44
C TRP A 17 -0.56 18.37 -3.54
N LEU A 18 -0.18 17.22 -4.09
CA LEU A 18 0.09 16.01 -3.29
C LEU A 18 1.30 16.19 -2.35
N GLU A 19 2.40 16.76 -2.84
CA GLU A 19 3.64 16.97 -2.07
C GLU A 19 3.43 17.90 -0.88
N ARG A 20 2.59 18.94 -1.06
CA ARG A 20 2.26 19.91 0.00
C ARG A 20 1.32 19.34 1.07
N GLY A 21 0.87 18.10 0.95
CA GLY A 21 -0.04 17.49 1.90
C GLY A 21 -1.51 17.88 1.71
N LYS A 22 -1.88 18.44 0.55
CA LYS A 22 -3.24 18.86 0.18
C LYS A 22 -3.83 19.93 1.12
N PRO A 23 -3.22 21.13 1.20
CA PRO A 23 -3.87 22.25 1.84
C PRO A 23 -5.00 22.75 0.93
N ASP A 24 -6.23 22.69 1.43
CA ASP A 24 -7.44 23.05 0.68
C ASP A 24 -8.14 24.23 1.36
N ASP A 25 -7.37 25.26 1.69
CA ASP A 25 -7.86 26.46 2.39
C ASP A 25 -8.91 27.21 1.55
N VAL A 26 -8.81 27.15 0.22
CA VAL A 26 -9.80 27.65 -0.75
C VAL A 26 -9.91 26.74 -1.99
N PRO A 27 -11.05 26.72 -2.71
CA PRO A 27 -11.25 25.87 -3.89
C PRO A 27 -10.24 26.08 -5.02
N SER A 28 -9.62 27.26 -5.11
CA SER A 28 -8.60 27.56 -6.13
C SER A 28 -7.29 26.80 -5.92
N ASP A 29 -7.03 26.32 -4.70
CA ASP A 29 -5.82 25.56 -4.36
C ASP A 29 -5.92 24.09 -4.79
N VAL A 30 -7.14 23.64 -5.09
CA VAL A 30 -7.40 22.31 -5.63
C VAL A 30 -7.18 22.33 -7.15
N PRO A 31 -6.26 21.51 -7.69
CA PRO A 31 -5.95 21.51 -9.12
C PRO A 31 -7.07 20.95 -10.00
N PHE A 32 -8.11 20.38 -9.39
CA PHE A 32 -9.23 19.71 -10.05
C PHE A 32 -10.48 20.57 -10.10
N ARG A 33 -11.09 20.67 -11.28
CA ARG A 33 -12.30 21.45 -11.48
C ARG A 33 -13.56 20.58 -11.49
N LEU A 34 -14.59 21.08 -10.81
CA LEU A 34 -15.92 20.50 -10.78
C LEU A 34 -16.81 21.04 -11.91
N PRO A 35 -17.69 20.21 -12.49
CA PRO A 35 -18.65 20.67 -13.50
C PRO A 35 -19.68 21.63 -12.90
N ALA A 36 -20.26 22.49 -13.74
CA ALA A 36 -21.39 23.34 -13.34
C ALA A 36 -22.59 22.49 -12.88
N GLY A 37 -23.37 23.00 -11.92
CA GLY A 37 -24.50 22.28 -11.34
C GLY A 37 -24.11 21.16 -10.36
N THR A 38 -22.85 21.17 -9.89
CA THR A 38 -22.40 20.34 -8.77
C THR A 38 -23.19 20.68 -7.50
N ARG A 39 -23.52 19.66 -6.71
CA ARG A 39 -24.28 19.79 -5.46
C ARG A 39 -23.52 19.16 -4.30
N ASN A 40 -23.81 19.63 -3.10
CA ASN A 40 -23.32 19.02 -1.87
C ASN A 40 -23.76 17.54 -1.80
N GLY A 41 -22.84 16.66 -1.45
CA GLY A 41 -23.07 15.21 -1.38
C GLY A 41 -22.87 14.46 -2.69
N ASP A 42 -22.57 15.13 -3.81
CA ASP A 42 -22.27 14.45 -5.06
C ASP A 42 -20.95 13.68 -4.99
N ARG A 43 -20.88 12.54 -5.69
CA ARG A 43 -19.66 11.73 -5.71
C ARG A 43 -18.83 12.10 -6.90
N TYR A 44 -17.52 12.13 -6.75
CA TYR A 44 -16.63 12.44 -7.85
C TYR A 44 -15.48 11.43 -7.98
N LEU A 45 -14.96 11.33 -9.21
CA LEU A 45 -13.70 10.70 -9.55
C LEU A 45 -12.71 11.79 -9.98
N LEU A 46 -11.50 11.75 -9.45
CA LEU A 46 -10.40 12.63 -9.86
C LEU A 46 -9.73 12.05 -11.09
N TYR A 47 -9.72 12.81 -12.18
CA TYR A 47 -9.07 12.42 -13.43
C TYR A 47 -7.97 13.43 -13.79
N VAL A 48 -6.76 12.91 -13.98
CA VAL A 48 -5.61 13.67 -14.50
C VAL A 48 -5.45 13.32 -15.98
N GLY A 49 -5.68 14.32 -16.83
CA GLY A 49 -5.49 14.24 -18.28
C GLY A 49 -4.01 14.36 -18.67
N GLY A 50 -3.73 14.96 -19.83
CA GLY A 50 -2.35 15.17 -20.30
C GLY A 50 -1.60 13.87 -20.54
N VAL A 51 -0.40 13.74 -19.97
CA VAL A 51 0.46 12.55 -20.10
C VAL A 51 0.01 11.41 -19.18
N ASP A 52 -0.59 11.71 -18.03
CA ASP A 52 -0.95 10.70 -17.03
C ASP A 52 -2.13 9.83 -17.47
N GLN A 53 -3.17 10.45 -18.03
CA GLN A 53 -4.40 9.80 -18.51
C GLN A 53 -4.92 8.77 -17.50
N ALA A 54 -5.18 9.19 -16.26
CA ALA A 54 -5.51 8.28 -15.16
C ALA A 54 -6.52 8.83 -14.16
N TYR A 55 -7.32 7.91 -13.62
CA TYR A 55 -8.13 8.15 -12.43
C TYR A 55 -7.27 7.95 -11.19
N VAL A 56 -7.14 8.97 -10.36
CA VAL A 56 -6.17 8.99 -9.25
C VAL A 56 -6.81 8.88 -7.88
N GLY A 57 -8.09 9.20 -7.78
CA GLY A 57 -8.81 9.16 -6.52
C GLY A 57 -10.29 9.44 -6.69
N TRP A 58 -10.95 9.55 -5.55
CA TRP A 58 -12.38 9.79 -5.50
C TRP A 58 -12.78 10.41 -4.17
N GLY A 59 -14.01 10.92 -4.11
CA GLY A 59 -14.56 11.46 -2.88
C GLY A 59 -16.00 11.90 -3.04
N THR A 60 -16.42 12.75 -2.11
CA THR A 60 -17.72 13.39 -2.09
C THR A 60 -17.53 14.90 -2.02
N VAL A 61 -18.35 15.64 -2.76
CA VAL A 61 -18.36 17.09 -2.69
C VAL A 61 -18.93 17.53 -1.35
N LEU A 62 -18.21 18.39 -0.65
CA LEU A 62 -18.63 19.05 0.57
C LEU A 62 -18.83 20.55 0.29
N SER A 63 -19.73 21.18 1.03
CA SER A 63 -19.89 22.64 1.05
C SER A 63 -19.40 23.20 2.38
N ASP A 64 -18.60 24.26 2.36
CA ASP A 64 -18.20 25.04 3.53
C ASP A 64 -19.32 26.01 3.93
N TRP A 65 -20.14 25.58 4.88
CA TRP A 65 -21.33 26.31 5.31
C TRP A 65 -20.95 27.31 6.42
N THR A 66 -21.00 28.63 6.16
CA THR A 66 -21.19 29.61 7.26
C THR A 66 -22.23 30.69 6.90
N VAL A 67 -23.19 30.89 7.79
CA VAL A 67 -24.14 32.01 7.73
C VAL A 67 -23.43 33.24 8.30
N GLY A 68 -23.27 34.29 7.50
CA GLY A 68 -22.78 35.57 8.02
C GLY A 68 -23.73 36.13 9.09
N ARG A 69 -23.18 36.79 10.13
CA ARG A 69 -23.96 37.34 11.27
C ARG A 69 -25.10 38.30 10.87
N SER A 70 -25.12 38.82 9.65
CA SER A 70 -26.10 39.76 9.12
C SER A 70 -27.17 39.14 8.21
N GLY A 71 -27.35 37.82 8.20
CA GLY A 71 -28.47 37.15 7.53
C GLY A 71 -28.42 37.11 5.99
N GLY A 72 -27.35 37.63 5.37
CA GLY A 72 -27.11 37.52 3.93
C GLY A 72 -26.32 36.25 3.56
N TRP A 73 -26.79 35.56 2.52
CA TRP A 73 -26.15 34.42 1.86
C TRP A 73 -24.83 34.83 1.16
N LYS A 74 -23.76 34.01 1.27
CA LYS A 74 -22.42 34.31 0.69
C LYS A 74 -21.63 33.13 0.10
N GLY A 75 -22.13 31.89 0.08
CA GLY A 75 -21.31 30.73 -0.33
C GLY A 75 -21.81 30.04 -1.60
N GLU A 76 -20.99 30.02 -2.66
CA GLU A 76 -21.11 29.13 -3.83
C GLU A 76 -19.93 28.16 -3.94
N GLU A 77 -19.06 28.10 -2.95
CA GLU A 77 -17.82 27.33 -3.03
C GLU A 77 -18.01 25.88 -2.59
N TYR A 78 -17.50 24.96 -3.42
CA TYR A 78 -17.57 23.52 -3.19
C TYR A 78 -16.16 22.99 -3.02
N VAL A 79 -15.93 22.24 -1.95
CA VAL A 79 -14.65 21.59 -1.67
C VAL A 79 -14.77 20.10 -1.94
N LEU A 80 -13.72 19.48 -2.45
CA LEU A 80 -13.65 18.05 -2.73
C LEU A 80 -13.14 17.34 -1.46
N ASP A 81 -13.84 16.34 -0.90
CA ASP A 81 -13.26 15.55 0.21
C ASP A 81 -12.22 14.55 -0.33
N HIS A 82 -10.94 14.93 -0.34
CA HIS A 82 -9.86 14.16 -1.00
C HIS A 82 -9.31 12.99 -0.19
N THR A 83 -10.04 12.50 0.82
CA THR A 83 -9.56 11.44 1.72
C THR A 83 -9.31 10.09 1.04
N ARG A 84 -9.65 9.89 -0.25
CA ARG A 84 -9.61 8.56 -0.90
C ARG A 84 -8.88 8.57 -2.25
N MET A 85 -7.55 8.65 -2.20
CA MET A 85 -6.70 8.33 -3.35
C MET A 85 -6.67 6.82 -3.61
N PHE A 86 -6.61 6.43 -4.88
CA PHE A 86 -6.32 5.03 -5.21
C PHE A 86 -4.87 4.73 -4.85
N ARG A 87 -4.62 3.55 -4.24
CA ARG A 87 -3.26 3.08 -3.96
C ARG A 87 -2.41 3.02 -5.23
N THR A 88 -3.05 2.72 -6.36
CA THR A 88 -2.44 2.75 -7.68
C THR A 88 -3.42 3.45 -8.63
N PRO A 89 -3.01 4.51 -9.34
CA PRO A 89 -3.85 5.16 -10.34
C PRO A 89 -4.39 4.16 -11.36
N VAL A 90 -5.65 4.35 -11.80
CA VAL A 90 -6.29 3.50 -12.81
C VAL A 90 -6.19 4.21 -14.16
N ARG A 91 -5.40 3.65 -15.09
CA ARG A 91 -5.22 4.27 -16.42
C ARG A 91 -6.53 4.28 -17.21
N ALA A 92 -6.77 5.36 -17.94
CA ALA A 92 -7.93 5.48 -18.82
C ALA A 92 -7.97 4.37 -19.89
N ALA A 93 -6.81 3.93 -20.38
CA ALA A 93 -6.71 2.80 -21.30
C ALA A 93 -7.29 1.51 -20.72
N ARG A 94 -7.11 1.27 -19.41
CA ARG A 94 -7.68 0.10 -18.72
C ARG A 94 -9.19 0.24 -18.54
N VAL A 95 -9.67 1.43 -18.20
CA VAL A 95 -11.11 1.70 -18.13
C VAL A 95 -11.74 1.49 -19.52
N LEU A 96 -11.12 1.99 -20.58
CA LEU A 96 -11.54 1.75 -21.96
C LEU A 96 -11.60 0.27 -22.31
N GLU A 97 -10.58 -0.51 -21.97
CA GLU A 97 -10.54 -1.96 -22.21
C GLU A 97 -11.67 -2.69 -21.48
N LEU A 98 -11.94 -2.33 -20.21
CA LEU A 98 -12.94 -2.99 -19.38
C LEU A 98 -14.38 -2.60 -19.70
N THR A 99 -14.59 -1.38 -20.21
CA THR A 99 -15.91 -0.76 -20.22
C THR A 99 -16.30 -0.14 -21.56
N GLY A 100 -15.36 0.01 -22.49
CA GLY A 100 -15.55 0.82 -23.71
C GLY A 100 -15.54 2.33 -23.47
N LEU A 101 -15.40 2.80 -22.22
CA LEU A 101 -15.42 4.22 -21.89
C LEU A 101 -14.11 4.90 -22.26
N LYS A 102 -14.20 5.89 -23.15
CA LYS A 102 -13.06 6.72 -23.55
C LYS A 102 -12.62 7.63 -22.41
N ALA A 103 -11.33 7.95 -22.42
CA ALA A 103 -10.71 8.95 -21.56
C ALA A 103 -11.53 10.27 -21.55
N PRO A 104 -11.89 10.80 -20.36
CA PRO A 104 -12.47 12.12 -20.23
C PRO A 104 -11.53 13.19 -20.79
N ARG A 105 -12.09 14.19 -21.48
CA ARG A 105 -11.36 15.37 -21.98
C ARG A 105 -11.59 16.63 -21.14
N SER A 106 -12.59 16.59 -20.27
CA SER A 106 -12.99 17.71 -19.42
C SER A 106 -13.80 17.18 -18.23
N MET A 107 -14.07 18.07 -17.27
CA MET A 107 -15.02 17.82 -16.20
C MET A 107 -16.42 17.57 -16.77
N LYS A 108 -17.17 16.65 -16.18
CA LYS A 108 -18.56 16.35 -16.60
C LYS A 108 -19.36 15.63 -15.53
N VAL A 109 -20.69 15.79 -15.60
CA VAL A 109 -21.64 14.89 -14.94
C VAL A 109 -21.71 13.59 -15.74
N VAL A 110 -21.63 12.45 -15.07
CA VAL A 110 -21.71 11.12 -15.69
C VAL A 110 -23.15 10.62 -15.58
N ASP A 111 -23.71 10.13 -16.68
CA ASP A 111 -25.04 9.52 -16.66
C ASP A 111 -25.05 8.25 -15.79
N PRO A 112 -26.21 7.88 -15.19
CA PRO A 112 -26.27 6.79 -14.22
C PRO A 112 -25.77 5.43 -14.75
N ALA A 113 -26.08 5.09 -16.00
CA ALA A 113 -25.67 3.81 -16.59
C ALA A 113 -24.15 3.72 -16.76
N THR A 114 -23.54 4.81 -17.25
CA THR A 114 -22.07 4.92 -17.36
C THR A 114 -21.40 4.96 -15.99
N ALA A 115 -22.03 5.60 -15.00
CA ALA A 115 -21.46 5.76 -13.67
C ALA A 115 -21.22 4.41 -12.98
N ASP A 116 -22.19 3.50 -13.04
CA ASP A 116 -22.06 2.18 -12.40
C ASP A 116 -20.92 1.35 -13.00
N VAL A 117 -20.83 1.35 -14.33
CA VAL A 117 -19.76 0.68 -15.07
C VAL A 117 -18.39 1.28 -14.75
N LEU A 118 -18.31 2.61 -14.72
CA LEU A 118 -17.07 3.34 -14.39
C LEU A 118 -16.61 3.04 -12.95
N TRP A 119 -17.53 3.06 -11.97
CA TRP A 119 -17.22 2.73 -10.58
C TRP A 119 -16.76 1.28 -10.41
N SER A 120 -17.34 0.35 -11.16
CA SER A 120 -16.88 -1.05 -11.18
C SER A 120 -15.43 -1.13 -11.69
N ALA A 121 -15.12 -0.46 -12.81
CA ALA A 121 -13.79 -0.49 -13.41
C ALA A 121 -12.71 0.14 -12.52
N VAL A 122 -12.97 1.32 -11.96
CA VAL A 122 -11.97 2.03 -11.11
C VAL A 122 -11.75 1.37 -9.75
N ARG A 123 -12.69 0.53 -9.28
CA ARG A 123 -12.57 -0.22 -8.01
C ARG A 123 -12.10 -1.66 -8.19
N SER A 124 -12.07 -2.16 -9.43
CA SER A 124 -11.57 -3.50 -9.72
C SER A 124 -10.15 -3.66 -9.18
N LYS A 125 -9.87 -4.78 -8.50
CA LYS A 125 -8.52 -5.04 -7.97
C LYS A 125 -7.54 -5.08 -9.16
N GLN A 126 -6.53 -4.20 -9.13
CA GLN A 126 -5.41 -4.31 -10.07
C GLN A 126 -4.68 -5.63 -9.74
N GLY A 127 -4.77 -6.62 -10.62
CA GLY A 127 -4.26 -7.97 -10.37
C GLY A 127 -3.93 -8.77 -11.62
N ASP A 128 -4.69 -8.59 -12.69
CA ASP A 128 -4.49 -9.43 -13.88
C ASP A 128 -3.80 -8.65 -15.00
N GLY A 129 -2.56 -9.05 -15.31
CA GLY A 129 -1.84 -8.62 -16.52
C GLY A 129 -0.72 -7.58 -16.34
N ILE A 130 -0.07 -7.48 -15.18
CA ILE A 130 1.15 -6.66 -15.05
C ILE A 130 2.25 -7.26 -15.95
N LYS A 131 2.56 -6.62 -17.08
CA LYS A 131 3.68 -7.02 -17.97
C LYS A 131 5.04 -6.52 -17.47
N SER A 132 5.06 -5.42 -16.73
CA SER A 132 6.24 -4.86 -16.08
C SER A 132 5.85 -3.85 -15.01
N ALA A 133 6.72 -3.64 -14.01
CA ALA A 133 6.59 -2.65 -12.96
C ALA A 133 7.96 -2.02 -12.66
N MET A 134 7.96 -0.79 -12.17
CA MET A 134 9.19 -0.14 -11.70
C MET A 134 9.61 -0.76 -10.38
N GLU A 135 10.69 -1.53 -10.40
CA GLU A 135 11.33 -2.12 -9.22
C GLU A 135 12.64 -1.36 -8.91
N GLY A 136 13.08 -1.38 -7.65
CA GLY A 136 14.37 -0.79 -7.24
C GLY A 136 14.35 0.68 -6.79
N ILE A 137 13.17 1.29 -6.63
CA ILE A 137 13.04 2.59 -5.95
C ILE A 137 13.64 2.46 -4.54
N ARG A 138 14.65 3.28 -4.24
CA ARG A 138 15.29 3.32 -2.92
C ARG A 138 14.32 3.92 -1.91
N THR A 139 13.79 3.05 -1.05
CA THR A 139 13.06 3.45 0.15
C THR A 139 14.03 3.53 1.32
N GLU A 140 13.85 4.50 2.22
CA GLU A 140 14.58 4.51 3.49
C GLU A 140 14.11 3.33 4.35
N SER A 141 14.99 2.36 4.58
CA SER A 141 14.69 1.22 5.44
C SER A 141 14.95 1.57 6.90
N ARG A 142 13.92 1.50 7.76
CA ARG A 142 14.12 1.45 9.21
C ARG A 142 14.72 0.09 9.56
N SER A 143 16.03 0.03 9.82
CA SER A 143 16.72 -1.19 10.24
C SER A 143 17.11 -1.14 11.72
N ILE A 144 16.89 -2.23 12.44
CA ILE A 144 17.37 -2.42 13.81
C ILE A 144 18.78 -3.02 13.75
N ASN A 145 19.73 -2.46 14.50
CA ASN A 145 21.09 -3.01 14.61
C ASN A 145 21.05 -4.43 15.20
N ARG A 146 21.85 -5.35 14.66
CA ARG A 146 21.98 -6.72 15.16
C ARG A 146 23.45 -7.02 15.45
N ASN A 147 23.72 -7.61 16.61
CA ASN A 147 25.08 -7.98 17.00
C ASN A 147 25.60 -9.14 16.15
N ALA A 148 26.65 -8.88 15.35
CA ALA A 148 27.24 -9.87 14.44
C ALA A 148 27.90 -11.05 15.16
N SER A 149 28.55 -10.81 16.30
CA SER A 149 29.21 -11.85 17.10
C SER A 149 28.19 -12.82 17.70
N LEU A 150 27.07 -12.30 18.22
CA LEU A 150 25.98 -13.11 18.74
C LEU A 150 25.36 -13.99 17.63
N ARG A 151 25.17 -13.42 16.43
CA ARG A 151 24.71 -14.17 15.26
C ARG A 151 25.68 -15.29 14.88
N ALA A 152 26.98 -15.00 14.83
CA ALA A 152 28.01 -15.98 14.50
C ALA A 152 28.04 -17.13 15.52
N ALA A 153 27.96 -16.80 16.83
CA ALA A 153 27.89 -17.79 17.90
C ALA A 153 26.65 -18.70 17.77
N ALA A 154 25.48 -18.15 17.41
CA ALA A 154 24.27 -18.95 17.19
C ALA A 154 24.44 -19.94 16.04
N ILE A 155 24.99 -19.47 14.90
CA ILE A 155 25.26 -20.33 13.74
C ILE A 155 26.26 -21.43 14.10
N ALA A 156 27.34 -21.11 14.82
CA ALA A 156 28.31 -22.11 15.26
C ALA A 156 27.67 -23.18 16.17
N ARG A 157 26.88 -22.74 17.17
CA ARG A 157 26.16 -23.62 18.10
C ARG A 157 25.21 -24.58 17.38
N SER A 158 24.60 -24.16 16.26
CA SER A 158 23.67 -25.02 15.51
C SER A 158 24.32 -26.23 14.84
N GLN A 159 25.65 -26.21 14.65
CA GLN A 159 26.38 -27.23 13.89
C GLN A 159 25.80 -27.50 12.49
N GLY A 160 25.14 -26.50 11.88
CA GLY A 160 24.50 -26.64 10.57
C GLY A 160 23.09 -27.22 10.59
N MET A 161 22.52 -27.51 11.77
CA MET A 161 21.20 -28.12 11.91
C MET A 161 20.10 -27.06 11.99
N CYS A 162 18.99 -27.29 11.29
CA CYS A 162 17.78 -26.50 11.49
C CYS A 162 17.02 -27.01 12.73
N GLU A 163 16.70 -26.12 13.67
CA GLU A 163 15.94 -26.46 14.89
C GLU A 163 14.47 -26.86 14.64
N CYS A 164 13.93 -26.55 13.46
CA CYS A 164 12.56 -26.91 13.07
C CYS A 164 12.50 -28.25 12.34
N CYS A 165 13.09 -28.35 11.15
CA CYS A 165 12.99 -29.56 10.31
C CYS A 165 14.07 -30.61 10.60
N GLY A 166 15.10 -30.28 11.40
CA GLY A 166 16.18 -31.21 11.73
C GLY A 166 17.16 -31.49 10.59
N THR A 167 17.01 -30.88 9.42
CA THR A 167 17.93 -31.07 8.30
C THR A 167 19.31 -30.51 8.61
N ASN A 168 20.35 -31.28 8.28
CA ASN A 168 21.74 -30.84 8.38
C ASN A 168 22.21 -30.09 7.11
N TYR A 169 22.13 -28.77 7.14
CA TYR A 169 22.54 -27.89 6.05
C TYR A 169 24.06 -27.83 5.83
N SER A 170 24.87 -28.36 6.75
CA SER A 170 26.31 -28.56 6.48
C SER A 170 26.61 -29.65 5.46
N LYS A 171 25.66 -30.56 5.24
CA LYS A 171 25.78 -31.66 4.27
C LYS A 171 25.06 -31.37 2.97
N VAL A 172 24.12 -30.41 2.98
CA VAL A 172 23.33 -30.03 1.81
C VAL A 172 24.22 -29.33 0.77
N ALA A 173 24.12 -29.79 -0.47
CA ALA A 173 24.81 -29.21 -1.63
C ALA A 173 26.31 -28.98 -1.39
N GLY A 174 27.01 -30.00 -0.87
CA GLY A 174 28.45 -29.92 -0.59
C GLY A 174 28.82 -28.86 0.46
N GLY A 175 27.92 -28.56 1.39
CA GLY A 175 28.13 -27.57 2.46
C GLY A 175 27.65 -26.16 2.13
N LEU A 176 27.25 -25.88 0.88
CA LEU A 176 26.65 -24.60 0.49
C LEU A 176 25.35 -24.32 1.26
N GLY A 177 24.66 -25.36 1.72
CA GLY A 177 23.44 -25.24 2.50
C GLY A 177 23.60 -24.42 3.79
N ARG A 178 24.81 -24.31 4.37
CA ARG A 178 25.04 -23.48 5.57
C ARG A 178 24.58 -22.03 5.39
N ARG A 179 24.63 -21.51 4.16
CA ARG A 179 24.17 -20.15 3.83
C ARG A 179 22.65 -19.97 3.91
N CYS A 180 21.89 -21.07 3.89
CA CYS A 180 20.43 -21.07 4.01
C CYS A 180 19.96 -20.99 5.47
N LEU A 181 20.89 -21.01 6.45
CA LEU A 181 20.55 -20.90 7.86
C LEU A 181 20.39 -19.43 8.27
N VAL A 182 19.31 -19.17 8.97
CA VAL A 182 18.88 -17.86 9.46
C VAL A 182 18.77 -17.92 10.97
N VAL A 183 19.30 -16.91 11.65
CA VAL A 183 19.15 -16.72 13.08
C VAL A 183 17.82 -16.01 13.34
N HIS A 184 16.96 -16.62 14.13
CA HIS A 184 15.63 -16.16 14.48
C HIS A 184 15.56 -15.84 15.98
N HIS A 185 15.07 -14.66 16.34
CA HIS A 185 14.83 -14.31 17.73
C HIS A 185 13.54 -14.98 18.20
N LYS A 186 13.56 -15.75 19.29
CA LYS A 186 12.34 -16.40 19.82
C LYS A 186 11.33 -15.37 20.34
N LYS A 187 11.82 -14.24 20.88
CA LYS A 187 11.06 -13.04 21.19
C LYS A 187 11.37 -11.99 20.12
N GLN A 188 10.37 -11.52 19.37
CA GLN A 188 10.64 -10.65 18.23
C GLN A 188 11.09 -9.27 18.70
N LEU A 189 12.18 -8.76 18.12
CA LEU A 189 12.65 -7.40 18.42
C LEU A 189 11.65 -6.32 17.99
N LYS A 190 10.84 -6.58 16.94
CA LYS A 190 9.80 -5.66 16.48
C LYS A 190 8.67 -5.44 17.49
N ASP A 191 8.54 -6.33 18.47
CA ASP A 191 7.51 -6.25 19.51
C ASP A 191 7.95 -5.35 20.69
N SER A 192 9.13 -4.72 20.60
CA SER A 192 9.67 -3.84 21.63
C SER A 192 10.07 -2.48 21.03
N ASP A 193 9.65 -1.41 21.69
CA ASP A 193 10.01 -0.03 21.31
C ASP A 193 11.34 0.44 21.91
N GLN A 194 12.03 -0.42 22.66
CA GLN A 194 13.30 -0.11 23.34
C GLN A 194 14.38 -1.13 22.97
N PRO A 195 15.67 -0.76 23.03
CA PRO A 195 16.76 -1.74 22.89
C PRO A 195 16.63 -2.86 23.93
N VAL A 196 16.79 -4.10 23.50
CA VAL A 196 16.77 -5.28 24.37
C VAL A 196 18.10 -6.01 24.30
N GLU A 197 18.58 -6.47 25.46
CA GLU A 197 19.65 -7.44 25.52
C GLU A 197 19.13 -8.80 25.05
N THR A 198 19.85 -9.47 24.16
CA THR A 198 19.49 -10.81 23.66
C THR A 198 20.57 -11.80 24.03
N LYS A 199 20.18 -12.89 24.68
CA LYS A 199 21.05 -14.02 25.02
C LYS A 199 21.10 -15.06 23.90
N LEU A 200 22.15 -15.87 23.89
CA LEU A 200 22.36 -16.88 22.83
C LEU A 200 21.26 -17.96 22.79
N ASP A 201 20.69 -18.31 23.94
CA ASP A 201 19.60 -19.28 24.09
C ASP A 201 18.23 -18.74 23.64
N GLU A 202 18.08 -17.41 23.56
CA GLU A 202 16.91 -16.74 23.00
C GLU A 202 16.91 -16.71 21.47
N LEU A 203 18.00 -17.15 20.86
CA LEU A 203 18.13 -17.33 19.42
C LEU A 203 17.85 -18.78 19.03
N ALA A 204 17.19 -18.94 17.89
CA ALA A 204 17.04 -20.21 17.20
C ALA A 204 17.71 -20.14 15.82
N VAL A 205 18.31 -21.24 15.36
CA VAL A 205 18.83 -21.36 14.00
C VAL A 205 17.89 -22.23 13.17
N VAL A 206 17.34 -21.64 12.11
CA VAL A 206 16.35 -22.27 11.24
C VAL A 206 16.73 -22.10 9.77
N CYS A 207 16.29 -22.98 8.88
CA CYS A 207 16.49 -22.76 7.44
C CYS A 207 15.54 -21.68 6.90
N ALA A 208 15.86 -21.14 5.72
CA ALA A 208 15.04 -20.14 5.04
C ALA A 208 13.54 -20.53 4.95
N ASN A 209 13.24 -21.78 4.59
CA ASN A 209 11.85 -22.25 4.48
C ASN A 209 11.15 -22.27 5.84
N CYS A 210 11.80 -22.79 6.89
CA CYS A 210 11.24 -22.79 8.24
C CYS A 210 11.09 -21.37 8.79
N HIS A 211 12.04 -20.48 8.48
CA HIS A 211 11.94 -19.07 8.82
C HIS A 211 10.70 -18.42 8.18
N MET A 212 10.46 -18.67 6.90
CA MET A 212 9.26 -18.18 6.21
C MET A 212 7.97 -18.73 6.84
N MET A 213 7.93 -20.02 7.17
CA MET A 213 6.76 -20.63 7.82
C MET A 213 6.50 -20.10 9.23
N ILE A 214 7.55 -19.75 9.97
CA ILE A 214 7.42 -19.07 11.28
C ILE A 214 6.73 -17.71 11.12
N HIS A 215 7.05 -16.98 10.05
CA HIS A 215 6.52 -15.65 9.74
C HIS A 215 5.34 -15.66 8.76
N ALA A 216 4.67 -16.82 8.58
CA ALA A 216 3.52 -16.92 7.68
C ALA A 216 2.38 -15.97 8.08
N ASP A 217 2.23 -15.70 9.37
CA ASP A 217 1.45 -14.56 9.88
C ASP A 217 2.40 -13.35 10.04
N PRO A 218 2.17 -12.25 9.29
CA PRO A 218 3.04 -11.07 9.35
C PRO A 218 2.99 -10.36 10.71
N ASN A 219 1.89 -10.49 11.43
CA ASN A 219 1.70 -9.85 12.72
C ASN A 219 2.33 -10.68 13.84
N LYS A 220 2.20 -12.01 13.78
CA LYS A 220 2.60 -12.89 14.89
C LYS A 220 3.44 -14.09 14.47
N ALA A 221 4.72 -14.05 14.81
CA ALA A 221 5.63 -15.18 14.55
C ALA A 221 5.21 -16.44 15.33
N MET A 222 5.21 -17.58 14.65
CA MET A 222 4.96 -18.89 15.26
C MET A 222 6.15 -19.34 16.10
N LYS A 223 5.91 -19.92 17.28
CA LYS A 223 6.98 -20.52 18.08
C LYS A 223 7.69 -21.64 17.30
N VAL A 224 9.02 -21.64 17.31
CA VAL A 224 9.89 -22.69 16.71
C VAL A 224 9.43 -24.10 17.08
N GLY A 225 9.11 -24.32 18.37
CA GLY A 225 8.62 -25.62 18.85
C GLY A 225 7.29 -26.07 18.21
N ARG A 226 6.39 -25.13 17.90
CA ARG A 226 5.11 -25.42 17.23
C ARG A 226 5.34 -25.82 15.77
N LEU A 227 6.21 -25.12 15.06
CA LEU A 227 6.56 -25.51 13.69
C LEU A 227 7.26 -26.87 13.68
N ARG A 228 8.19 -27.11 14.61
CA ARG A 228 8.85 -28.42 14.78
C ARG A 228 7.84 -29.55 14.97
N GLN A 229 6.81 -29.36 15.79
CA GLN A 229 5.76 -30.36 15.99
C GLN A 229 4.97 -30.62 14.70
N ARG A 230 4.62 -29.57 13.95
CA ARG A 230 3.94 -29.70 12.64
C ARG A 230 4.80 -30.41 11.60
N MET A 231 6.12 -30.24 11.63
CA MET A 231 7.04 -30.92 10.72
C MET A 231 7.21 -32.41 11.03
N ARG A 232 7.04 -32.80 12.30
CA ARG A 232 7.12 -34.20 12.75
C ARG A 232 5.86 -35.00 12.46
N GLY A 233 4.70 -34.34 12.33
CA GLY A 233 3.43 -34.97 11.91
C GLY A 233 3.28 -35.12 10.39
N ARG A 234 4.40 -35.19 9.66
CA ARG A 234 4.44 -35.52 8.23
C ARG A 234 4.62 -37.03 8.08
N GLU A 235 3.58 -37.78 8.43
CA GLU A 235 3.35 -39.14 7.96
C GLU A 235 2.22 -39.10 6.92
#